data_AF-A0A944Z9Q7-F1
#
_entry.id   AF-A0A944Z9Q7-F1
#
_cell.length_a   1.000
_cell.length_b   1.000
_cell.length_c   1.000
_cell.angle_alpha   90.00
_cell.angle_beta   90.00
_cell.angle_gamma   90.00
#
_symmetry.space_group_name_H-M   'P 1'
#
loop_
_entity.id
_entity.type
_entity.pdbx_description
1 polymer ?
#
loop_
_entity_poly.entity_id
_entity_poly.type
_entity_poly.pdbx_seq_one_letter_code
_entity_poly.pdbx_strand_id
1 'polypeptide(L)'
;MTRIAAFGIHHETNSFSSRKTTHQAFQRSGLQREGVQRGSRIDEMHRGAKTVFSGYFEAADRLGFDLVPILFAATDPGGTISAEAFDRLTGDALMVLRDEGPWDGVLLNQMGAAVSEQYPDMDGEIARRTREIVGPDVPVVMTLDLHANVSQQMSDETNALVIYHTNPHMDALPRANEACDLLVRMISGEIKPKRALEMPPMVIGIMHQNTNVYPMKGIIDDLLDVQTRPGVLHASVGQGYPWSDVHEMGFATYVLHESSQDEARTLARWIARRAWDRRADFAEDVGMTPEAAVRYALEVDKAPVVLLDAGDNIGAGSSGDSTLILEQAIAQGADSYVQTLRDPEAVAACDAVGVGGHVEI
;
A
#
# COMPACT_ATOMS: atom_id res chain seq x y z
N MET A 1 -30.62 9.53 -5.85
CA MET A 1 -29.23 9.90 -6.11
C MET A 1 -28.41 8.70 -5.72
N THR A 2 -27.50 8.25 -6.60
CA THR A 2 -26.64 7.09 -6.32
C THR A 2 -25.82 7.36 -5.07
N ARG A 3 -25.87 6.48 -4.07
CA ARG A 3 -25.21 6.66 -2.77
C ARG A 3 -24.15 5.59 -2.58
N ILE A 4 -22.89 6.02 -2.47
CA ILE A 4 -21.71 5.14 -2.43
C ILE A 4 -20.99 5.33 -1.10
N ALA A 5 -20.81 4.24 -0.36
CA ALA A 5 -19.99 4.24 0.85
C ALA A 5 -18.51 4.16 0.49
N ALA A 6 -17.65 4.85 1.25
CA ALA A 6 -16.21 4.69 1.14
C ALA A 6 -15.52 4.59 2.50
N PHE A 7 -14.64 3.61 2.66
CA PHE A 7 -13.78 3.49 3.85
C PHE A 7 -12.48 2.77 3.56
N GLY A 8 -11.52 2.89 4.47
CA GLY A 8 -10.18 2.38 4.25
C GLY A 8 -9.32 2.30 5.51
N ILE A 9 -8.42 1.32 5.55
CA ILE A 9 -7.34 1.25 6.53
C ILE A 9 -6.04 1.08 5.75
N HIS A 10 -5.12 2.03 5.92
CA HIS A 10 -3.87 2.07 5.19
C HIS A 10 -2.70 1.84 6.14
N HIS A 11 -2.20 0.62 6.17
CA HIS A 11 -1.05 0.23 6.97
C HIS A 11 -0.28 -0.88 6.27
N GLU A 12 1.01 -0.64 6.04
CA GLU A 12 1.92 -1.63 5.50
C GLU A 12 2.60 -2.37 6.65
N THR A 13 2.47 -3.70 6.67
CA THR A 13 2.78 -4.47 7.88
C THR A 13 4.02 -5.35 7.74
N ASN A 14 5.11 -4.92 8.37
CA ASN A 14 6.28 -5.76 8.59
C ASN A 14 6.00 -6.79 9.70
N SER A 15 5.61 -8.01 9.34
CA SER A 15 5.29 -9.07 10.32
C SER A 15 6.50 -9.57 11.10
N PHE A 16 7.71 -9.23 10.68
CA PHE A 16 8.95 -9.56 11.38
C PHE A 16 9.32 -8.50 12.43
N SER A 17 8.66 -7.34 12.42
CA SER A 17 8.85 -6.33 13.45
C SER A 17 8.37 -6.84 14.80
N SER A 18 9.22 -6.70 15.82
CA SER A 18 8.90 -7.07 17.21
C SER A 18 7.87 -6.14 17.85
N ARG A 19 7.59 -4.99 17.23
CA ARG A 19 6.71 -3.94 17.76
C ARG A 19 5.38 -3.92 17.03
N LYS A 20 4.33 -4.34 17.71
CA LYS A 20 2.96 -4.30 17.18
C LYS A 20 2.47 -2.87 16.93
N THR A 21 1.63 -2.72 15.91
CA THR A 21 0.87 -1.49 15.67
C THR A 21 -0.43 -1.54 16.47
N THR A 22 -0.50 -0.74 17.53
CA THR A 22 -1.67 -0.66 18.42
C THR A 22 -2.68 0.37 17.94
N HIS A 23 -3.89 0.40 18.51
CA HIS A 23 -4.87 1.44 18.20
C HIS A 23 -4.33 2.85 18.49
N GLN A 24 -3.46 2.99 19.50
CA GLN A 24 -2.81 4.27 19.80
C GLN A 24 -1.84 4.71 18.70
N ALA A 25 -1.21 3.78 17.99
CA ALA A 25 -0.36 4.10 16.84
C ALA A 25 -1.19 4.81 15.75
N PHE A 26 -2.40 4.33 15.46
CA PHE A 26 -3.31 5.00 14.51
C PHE A 26 -3.78 6.40 14.95
N GLN A 27 -3.57 6.81 16.21
CA GLN A 27 -3.85 8.19 16.63
C GLN A 27 -2.70 9.15 16.27
N ARG A 28 -1.53 8.62 15.87
CA ARG A 28 -0.31 9.36 15.58
C ARG A 28 0.22 8.91 14.22
N SER A 29 0.14 9.76 13.21
CA SER A 29 0.75 9.47 11.91
C SER A 29 1.86 10.49 11.64
N GLY A 30 3.04 10.03 11.23
CA GLY A 30 4.07 10.89 10.65
C GLY A 30 3.70 11.35 9.24
N LEU A 31 2.90 10.54 8.53
CA LEU A 31 2.41 10.82 7.18
C LEU A 31 1.19 11.77 7.13
N GLN A 32 0.41 11.87 8.21
CA GLN A 32 -0.84 12.63 8.22
C GLN A 32 -1.08 13.38 9.54
N ARG A 33 -1.83 14.49 9.48
CA ARG A 33 -2.17 15.27 10.69
C ARG A 33 -3.03 14.49 11.69
N GLU A 34 -3.89 13.62 11.20
CA GLU A 34 -4.79 12.77 11.99
C GLU A 34 -4.82 11.38 11.37
N GLY A 35 -4.47 10.36 12.15
CA GLY A 35 -4.38 8.99 11.65
C GLY A 35 -5.71 8.22 11.65
N VAL A 36 -6.78 8.73 12.28
CA VAL A 36 -8.15 8.18 12.13
C VAL A 36 -9.13 9.31 11.88
N GLN A 37 -9.78 9.26 10.72
CA GLN A 37 -10.68 10.28 10.19
C GLN A 37 -12.05 9.65 9.94
N ARG A 38 -13.12 10.43 10.12
CA ARG A 38 -14.51 9.96 9.95
C ARG A 38 -15.37 11.03 9.29
N GLY A 39 -16.34 10.63 8.46
CA GLY A 39 -17.31 11.54 7.87
C GLY A 39 -16.66 12.69 7.09
N SER A 40 -17.20 13.90 7.27
CA SER A 40 -16.72 15.12 6.60
C SER A 40 -15.26 15.46 6.89
N ARG A 41 -14.66 14.93 7.97
CA ARG A 41 -13.24 15.16 8.25
C ARG A 41 -12.33 14.59 7.16
N ILE A 42 -12.74 13.48 6.55
CA ILE A 42 -12.00 12.85 5.44
C ILE A 42 -11.99 13.79 4.24
N ASP A 43 -13.12 14.45 3.96
CA ASP A 43 -13.20 15.47 2.92
C ASP A 43 -12.26 16.66 3.22
N GLU A 44 -12.38 17.25 4.40
CA GLU A 44 -11.55 18.39 4.83
C GLU A 44 -10.04 18.13 4.71
N MET A 45 -9.61 16.90 4.96
CA MET A 45 -8.19 16.52 4.93
C MET A 45 -7.70 16.17 3.52
N HIS A 46 -8.54 15.59 2.68
CA HIS A 46 -8.12 15.00 1.42
C HIS A 46 -8.52 15.80 0.18
N ARG A 47 -9.56 16.63 0.24
CA ARG A 47 -10.03 17.37 -0.94
C ARG A 47 -8.95 18.30 -1.48
N GLY A 48 -8.64 18.14 -2.78
CA GLY A 48 -7.59 18.88 -3.46
C GLY A 48 -6.18 18.32 -3.26
N ALA A 49 -6.01 17.25 -2.47
CA ALA A 49 -4.75 16.52 -2.34
C ALA A 49 -4.52 15.55 -3.52
N LYS A 50 -3.46 14.75 -3.46
CA LYS A 50 -3.14 13.70 -4.45
C LYS A 50 -3.32 12.30 -3.86
N THR A 51 -4.44 12.10 -3.16
CA THR A 51 -4.77 10.85 -2.44
C THR A 51 -5.95 10.13 -3.09
N VAL A 52 -6.18 8.87 -2.71
CA VAL A 52 -7.33 8.09 -3.20
C VAL A 52 -8.65 8.76 -2.86
N PHE A 53 -8.85 9.19 -1.61
CA PHE A 53 -10.07 9.90 -1.21
C PHE A 53 -10.28 11.19 -2.02
N SER A 54 -9.22 11.94 -2.35
CA SER A 54 -9.36 13.10 -3.24
C SER A 54 -9.91 12.71 -4.61
N GLY A 55 -9.45 11.59 -5.17
CA GLY A 55 -9.98 11.08 -6.45
C GLY A 55 -11.42 10.59 -6.33
N TYR A 56 -11.81 10.01 -5.20
CA TYR A 56 -13.21 9.67 -4.94
C TYR A 56 -14.12 10.90 -4.89
N PHE A 57 -13.70 11.98 -4.21
CA PHE A 57 -14.45 13.24 -4.17
C PHE A 57 -14.54 13.89 -5.57
N GLU A 58 -13.43 13.95 -6.32
CA GLU A 58 -13.42 14.48 -7.68
C GLU A 58 -14.34 13.67 -8.61
N ALA A 59 -14.33 12.35 -8.51
CA ALA A 59 -15.22 11.49 -9.26
C ALA A 59 -16.69 11.66 -8.85
N ALA A 60 -16.97 11.86 -7.56
CA ALA A 60 -18.32 12.13 -7.06
C ALA A 60 -18.92 13.39 -7.69
N ASP A 61 -18.13 14.47 -7.72
CA ASP A 61 -18.52 15.74 -8.34
C ASP A 61 -18.71 15.58 -9.86
N ARG A 62 -17.81 14.82 -10.52
CA ARG A 62 -17.84 14.57 -11.97
C ARG A 62 -18.99 13.66 -12.42
N LEU A 63 -19.27 12.60 -11.68
CA LEU A 63 -20.22 11.53 -12.06
C LEU A 63 -21.61 11.70 -11.40
N GLY A 64 -21.75 12.62 -10.44
CA GLY A 64 -23.04 13.01 -9.85
C GLY A 64 -23.60 12.01 -8.83
N PHE A 65 -22.73 11.38 -8.03
CA PHE A 65 -23.14 10.49 -6.93
C PHE A 65 -22.85 11.11 -5.56
N ASP A 66 -23.57 10.64 -4.53
CA ASP A 66 -23.37 11.00 -3.13
C ASP A 66 -22.33 10.06 -2.52
N LEU A 67 -21.12 10.58 -2.30
CA LEU A 67 -20.05 9.85 -1.63
C LEU A 67 -20.19 10.01 -0.11
N VAL A 68 -20.36 8.90 0.59
CA VAL A 68 -20.41 8.87 2.05
C VAL A 68 -19.10 8.29 2.60
N PRO A 69 -18.13 9.15 2.99
CA PRO A 69 -16.88 8.69 3.58
C PRO A 69 -17.13 8.27 5.04
N ILE A 70 -16.99 6.99 5.34
CA ILE A 70 -17.27 6.41 6.65
C ILE A 70 -16.06 6.57 7.58
N LEU A 71 -14.94 5.96 7.20
CA LEU A 71 -13.73 5.92 8.01
C LEU A 71 -12.50 5.82 7.12
N PHE A 72 -11.47 6.59 7.44
CA PHE A 72 -10.14 6.37 6.92
C PHE A 72 -9.14 6.35 8.06
N ALA A 73 -8.44 5.24 8.22
CA ALA A 73 -7.37 5.13 9.19
C ALA A 73 -6.04 4.90 8.47
N ALA A 74 -5.01 5.65 8.84
CA ALA A 74 -3.67 5.50 8.32
C ALA A 74 -2.63 5.75 9.42
N THR A 75 -1.57 4.96 9.41
CA THR A 75 -0.41 5.16 10.27
C THR A 75 0.84 4.81 9.49
N ASP A 76 2.00 5.19 10.01
CA ASP A 76 3.28 4.84 9.40
C ASP A 76 3.42 3.30 9.35
N PRO A 77 4.13 2.75 8.34
CA PRO A 77 4.45 1.32 8.27
C PRO A 77 5.05 0.80 9.58
N GLY A 78 4.70 -0.42 9.97
CA GLY A 78 5.06 -0.95 11.27
C GLY A 78 4.78 -2.44 11.41
N GLY A 79 4.81 -2.94 12.66
CA GLY A 79 4.57 -4.36 12.92
C GLY A 79 3.10 -4.75 12.91
N THR A 80 2.84 -6.04 13.16
CA THR A 80 1.49 -6.62 13.13
C THR A 80 0.46 -5.78 13.89
N ILE A 81 -0.66 -5.49 13.23
CA ILE A 81 -1.78 -4.74 13.81
C ILE A 81 -2.39 -5.58 14.94
N SER A 82 -2.48 -4.99 16.13
CA SER A 82 -3.08 -5.68 17.28
C SER A 82 -4.55 -6.04 17.03
N ALA A 83 -5.03 -7.15 17.61
CA ALA A 83 -6.43 -7.55 17.53
C ALA A 83 -7.39 -6.43 17.97
N GLU A 84 -7.04 -5.70 19.05
CA GLU A 84 -7.83 -4.55 19.52
C GLU A 84 -7.94 -3.45 18.45
N ALA A 85 -6.84 -3.12 17.77
CA ALA A 85 -6.83 -2.09 16.73
C ALA A 85 -7.67 -2.51 15.53
N PHE A 86 -7.53 -3.76 15.09
CA PHE A 86 -8.35 -4.33 14.03
C PHE A 86 -9.85 -4.28 14.39
N ASP A 87 -10.22 -4.85 15.55
CA ASP A 87 -11.62 -4.96 15.97
C ASP A 87 -12.28 -3.57 16.09
N ARG A 88 -11.55 -2.57 16.59
CA ARG A 88 -12.07 -1.20 16.71
C ARG A 88 -12.21 -0.50 15.37
N LEU A 89 -11.15 -0.43 14.57
CA LEU A 89 -11.15 0.34 13.32
C LEU A 89 -12.08 -0.29 12.28
N THR A 90 -11.94 -1.60 12.07
CA THR A 90 -12.77 -2.36 11.13
C THR A 90 -14.20 -2.47 11.65
N GLY A 91 -14.38 -2.71 12.95
CA GLY A 91 -15.71 -2.78 13.57
C GLY A 91 -16.49 -1.47 13.45
N ASP A 92 -15.86 -0.34 13.74
CA ASP A 92 -16.47 0.99 13.59
C ASP A 92 -16.94 1.23 12.15
N ALA A 93 -16.07 0.95 11.16
CA ALA A 93 -16.38 1.17 9.76
C ALA A 93 -17.54 0.26 9.27
N LEU A 94 -17.49 -1.02 9.62
CA LEU A 94 -18.51 -2.00 9.21
C LEU A 94 -19.85 -1.79 9.92
N MET A 95 -19.85 -1.27 11.15
CA MET A 95 -21.07 -0.89 11.86
C MET A 95 -21.80 0.23 11.10
N VAL A 96 -21.10 1.29 10.73
CA VAL A 96 -21.69 2.39 9.94
C VAL A 96 -22.15 1.90 8.56
N LEU A 97 -21.36 1.06 7.89
CA LEU A 97 -21.74 0.45 6.62
C LEU A 97 -23.06 -0.34 6.74
N ARG A 98 -23.26 -1.07 7.84
CA ARG A 98 -24.49 -1.82 8.08
C ARG A 98 -25.67 -0.89 8.38
N ASP A 99 -25.47 0.08 9.26
CA ASP A 99 -26.57 0.84 9.86
C ASP A 99 -27.05 1.99 8.97
N GLU A 100 -26.20 2.52 8.09
CA GLU A 100 -26.53 3.66 7.22
C GLU A 100 -26.88 3.28 5.77
N GLY A 101 -27.02 1.99 5.48
CA GLY A 101 -27.51 1.52 4.18
C GLY A 101 -28.99 1.90 3.89
N PRO A 102 -29.53 1.54 2.71
CA PRO A 102 -28.89 0.77 1.64
C PRO A 102 -27.86 1.59 0.85
N TRP A 103 -26.92 0.88 0.22
CA TRP A 103 -25.86 1.44 -0.62
C TRP A 103 -26.04 0.97 -2.06
N ASP A 104 -25.78 1.86 -3.01
CA ASP A 104 -25.72 1.50 -4.43
C ASP A 104 -24.35 0.92 -4.80
N GLY A 105 -23.29 1.27 -4.07
CA GLY A 105 -21.95 0.71 -4.24
C GLY A 105 -21.03 1.00 -3.06
N VAL A 106 -19.87 0.33 -3.02
CA VAL A 106 -18.84 0.54 -1.99
C VAL A 106 -17.46 0.72 -2.63
N LEU A 107 -16.71 1.70 -2.14
CA LEU A 107 -15.30 1.91 -2.42
C LEU A 107 -14.46 1.55 -1.18
N LEU A 108 -13.50 0.66 -1.36
CA LEU A 108 -12.55 0.29 -0.31
C LEU A 108 -11.18 0.88 -0.65
N ASN A 109 -10.67 1.79 0.18
CA ASN A 109 -9.32 2.35 0.04
C ASN A 109 -8.37 1.63 1.00
N GLN A 110 -7.83 0.49 0.57
CA GLN A 110 -7.01 -0.38 1.42
C GLN A 110 -5.53 -0.29 1.02
N MET A 111 -4.63 -0.66 1.93
CA MET A 111 -3.21 -0.81 1.58
C MET A 111 -3.02 -2.06 0.70
N GLY A 112 -3.60 -3.20 1.11
CA GLY A 112 -3.37 -4.50 0.48
C GLY A 112 -2.17 -5.28 1.04
N ALA A 113 -1.52 -4.74 2.08
CA ALA A 113 -0.43 -5.38 2.83
C ALA A 113 -0.64 -5.25 4.35
N ALA A 114 -1.90 -5.08 4.78
CA ALA A 114 -2.25 -5.03 6.17
C ALA A 114 -2.30 -6.45 6.76
N VAL A 115 -1.61 -6.64 7.89
CA VAL A 115 -1.59 -7.91 8.62
C VAL A 115 -2.03 -7.62 10.05
N SER A 116 -3.03 -8.34 10.53
CA SER A 116 -3.48 -8.29 11.92
C SER A 116 -3.16 -9.59 12.65
N GLU A 117 -3.16 -9.55 13.99
CA GLU A 117 -2.96 -10.76 14.80
C GLU A 117 -3.99 -11.86 14.50
N GLN A 118 -5.21 -11.49 14.10
CA GLN A 118 -6.30 -12.42 13.85
C GLN A 118 -6.38 -12.84 12.37
N TYR A 119 -6.00 -11.95 11.46
CA TYR A 119 -6.17 -12.11 10.02
C TYR A 119 -4.87 -11.72 9.31
N PRO A 120 -4.08 -12.72 8.84
CA PRO A 120 -2.93 -12.49 7.98
C PRO A 120 -3.29 -11.68 6.74
N ASP A 121 -4.39 -12.03 6.07
CA ASP A 121 -5.02 -11.25 5.01
C ASP A 121 -6.08 -10.31 5.59
N MET A 122 -5.65 -9.21 6.23
CA MET A 122 -6.59 -8.27 6.86
C MET A 122 -7.47 -7.57 5.80
N ASP A 123 -6.89 -7.19 4.67
CA ASP A 123 -7.58 -6.48 3.59
C ASP A 123 -8.65 -7.36 2.92
N GLY A 124 -8.36 -8.65 2.70
CA GLY A 124 -9.32 -9.66 2.26
C GLY A 124 -10.44 -9.91 3.26
N GLU A 125 -10.14 -9.98 4.56
CA GLU A 125 -11.18 -10.12 5.59
C GLU A 125 -12.12 -8.90 5.63
N ILE A 126 -11.59 -7.69 5.45
CA ILE A 126 -12.41 -6.48 5.30
C ILE A 126 -13.31 -6.60 4.06
N ALA A 127 -12.78 -7.06 2.93
CA ALA A 127 -13.56 -7.27 1.72
C ALA A 127 -14.71 -8.27 1.94
N ARG A 128 -14.42 -9.42 2.56
CA ARG A 128 -15.39 -10.46 2.88
C ARG A 128 -16.52 -9.96 3.77
N ARG A 129 -16.19 -9.24 4.85
CA ARG A 129 -17.20 -8.65 5.76
C ARG A 129 -18.01 -7.56 5.09
N THR A 130 -17.39 -6.76 4.21
CA THR A 130 -18.09 -5.76 3.39
C THR A 130 -19.14 -6.45 2.51
N ARG A 131 -18.73 -7.49 1.77
CA ARG A 131 -19.61 -8.28 0.90
C ARG A 131 -20.78 -8.90 1.67
N GLU A 132 -20.51 -9.45 2.86
CA GLU A 132 -21.53 -10.03 3.72
C GLU A 132 -22.62 -9.01 4.12
N ILE A 133 -22.23 -7.75 4.36
CA ILE A 133 -23.14 -6.67 4.77
C ILE A 133 -23.96 -6.14 3.59
N VAL A 134 -23.32 -5.84 2.46
CA VAL A 134 -24.01 -5.18 1.32
C VAL A 134 -24.69 -6.16 0.37
N GLY A 135 -24.38 -7.45 0.49
CA GLY A 135 -24.94 -8.50 -0.34
C GLY A 135 -24.26 -8.64 -1.72
N PRO A 136 -24.67 -9.63 -2.52
CA PRO A 136 -24.01 -9.98 -3.78
C PRO A 136 -24.28 -8.99 -4.92
N ASP A 137 -25.37 -8.22 -4.84
CA ASP A 137 -25.82 -7.36 -5.94
C ASP A 137 -25.21 -5.95 -5.91
N VAL A 138 -24.74 -5.49 -4.74
CA VAL A 138 -24.10 -4.18 -4.58
C VAL A 138 -22.65 -4.25 -5.05
N PRO A 139 -22.23 -3.51 -6.09
CA PRO A 139 -20.85 -3.53 -6.56
C PRO A 139 -19.87 -2.98 -5.50
N VAL A 140 -18.73 -3.66 -5.35
CA VAL A 140 -17.62 -3.27 -4.45
C VAL A 140 -16.36 -3.12 -5.27
N VAL A 141 -15.69 -1.97 -5.22
CA VAL A 141 -14.39 -1.74 -5.86
C VAL A 141 -13.36 -1.41 -4.79
N MET A 142 -12.22 -2.05 -4.86
CA MET A 142 -11.11 -1.82 -3.93
C MET A 142 -9.94 -1.18 -4.66
N THR A 143 -9.49 -0.03 -4.15
CA THR A 143 -8.23 0.61 -4.55
C THR A 143 -7.13 0.15 -3.60
N LEU A 144 -5.98 -0.20 -4.16
CA LEU A 144 -4.84 -0.76 -3.45
C LEU A 144 -3.54 -0.03 -3.77
N ASP A 145 -2.61 -0.06 -2.82
CA ASP A 145 -1.22 0.31 -3.05
C ASP A 145 -0.52 -0.69 -3.97
N LEU A 146 0.50 -0.25 -4.71
CA LEU A 146 1.29 -1.10 -5.60
C LEU A 146 2.07 -2.19 -4.84
N HIS A 147 2.39 -1.98 -3.57
CA HIS A 147 3.04 -2.97 -2.70
C HIS A 147 2.09 -4.06 -2.17
N ALA A 148 0.80 -4.03 -2.53
CA ALA A 148 -0.17 -5.00 -2.07
C ALA A 148 0.27 -6.46 -2.30
N ASN A 149 0.14 -7.29 -1.26
CA ASN A 149 0.15 -8.74 -1.33
C ASN A 149 -1.26 -9.19 -1.74
N VAL A 150 -1.55 -9.16 -3.05
CA VAL A 150 -2.92 -9.35 -3.55
C VAL A 150 -3.38 -10.79 -3.33
N SER A 151 -4.40 -10.98 -2.49
CA SER A 151 -4.97 -12.28 -2.17
C SER A 151 -6.13 -12.68 -3.09
N GLN A 152 -6.37 -14.00 -3.13
CA GLN A 152 -7.55 -14.56 -3.79
C GLN A 152 -8.85 -14.06 -3.14
N GLN A 153 -8.87 -13.86 -1.82
CA GLN A 153 -10.06 -13.38 -1.10
C GLN A 153 -10.41 -11.94 -1.50
N MET A 154 -9.43 -11.03 -1.62
CA MET A 154 -9.68 -9.68 -2.14
C MET A 154 -10.28 -9.71 -3.55
N SER A 155 -9.76 -10.57 -4.43
CA SER A 155 -10.33 -10.77 -5.78
C SER A 155 -11.74 -11.34 -5.73
N ASP A 156 -12.01 -12.33 -4.88
CA ASP A 156 -13.30 -13.03 -4.88
C ASP A 156 -14.43 -12.19 -4.27
N GLU A 157 -14.14 -11.37 -3.26
CA GLU A 157 -15.14 -10.60 -2.52
C GLU A 157 -15.46 -9.23 -3.15
N THR A 158 -14.60 -8.76 -4.06
CA THR A 158 -14.78 -7.49 -4.78
C THR A 158 -15.20 -7.71 -6.24
N ASN A 159 -15.76 -6.68 -6.87
CA ASN A 159 -16.07 -6.69 -8.29
C ASN A 159 -14.88 -6.21 -9.13
N ALA A 160 -14.03 -5.35 -8.57
CA ALA A 160 -12.81 -4.85 -9.21
C ALA A 160 -11.74 -4.50 -8.16
N LEU A 161 -10.49 -4.81 -8.49
CA LEU A 161 -9.30 -4.28 -7.85
C LEU A 161 -8.66 -3.26 -8.79
N VAL A 162 -8.28 -2.10 -8.25
CA VAL A 162 -7.57 -1.04 -8.96
C VAL A 162 -6.32 -0.69 -8.18
N ILE A 163 -5.16 -1.07 -8.68
CA ILE A 163 -3.88 -0.92 -8.01
C ILE A 163 -3.13 0.26 -8.61
N TYR A 164 -2.32 0.96 -7.80
CA TYR A 164 -1.37 1.95 -8.32
C TYR A 164 -0.46 1.35 -9.40
N HIS A 165 0.01 2.18 -10.33
CA HIS A 165 0.92 1.79 -11.41
C HIS A 165 2.32 2.35 -11.24
N THR A 166 2.54 3.23 -10.24
CA THR A 166 3.83 3.91 -10.05
C THR A 166 4.45 3.65 -8.67
N ASN A 167 5.77 3.41 -8.69
CA ASN A 167 6.66 3.46 -7.53
C ASN A 167 7.91 4.29 -7.91
N PRO A 168 8.15 5.47 -7.29
CA PRO A 168 7.37 6.08 -6.20
C PRO A 168 5.91 6.39 -6.57
N HIS A 169 5.01 6.36 -5.58
CA HIS A 169 3.57 6.54 -5.78
C HIS A 169 3.22 7.96 -6.18
N MET A 170 2.78 8.13 -7.43
CA MET A 170 2.40 9.42 -8.01
C MET A 170 0.98 9.43 -8.59
N ASP A 171 0.29 8.28 -8.58
CA ASP A 171 -0.92 8.05 -9.35
C ASP A 171 -2.13 7.58 -8.52
N ALA A 172 -2.11 7.75 -7.20
CA ALA A 172 -3.24 7.37 -6.33
C ALA A 172 -4.58 8.03 -6.75
N LEU A 173 -4.57 9.32 -7.07
CA LEU A 173 -5.76 10.06 -7.51
C LEU A 173 -6.35 9.57 -8.85
N PRO A 174 -5.57 9.43 -9.95
CA PRO A 174 -6.13 8.91 -11.19
C PRO A 174 -6.64 7.46 -11.07
N ARG A 175 -5.98 6.62 -10.26
CA ARG A 175 -6.46 5.25 -9.97
C ARG A 175 -7.80 5.26 -9.22
N ALA A 176 -7.95 6.17 -8.27
CA ALA A 176 -9.22 6.35 -7.57
C ALA A 176 -10.36 6.82 -8.51
N ASN A 177 -10.06 7.70 -9.48
CA ASN A 177 -11.04 8.09 -10.50
C ASN A 177 -11.47 6.90 -11.37
N GLU A 178 -10.53 6.05 -11.81
CA GLU A 178 -10.82 4.83 -12.57
C GLU A 178 -11.67 3.84 -11.76
N ALA A 179 -11.39 3.66 -10.47
CA ALA A 179 -12.20 2.86 -9.57
C ALA A 179 -13.66 3.34 -9.50
N CYS A 180 -13.88 4.65 -9.38
CA CYS A 180 -15.23 5.24 -9.40
C CYS A 180 -15.92 5.07 -10.76
N ASP A 181 -15.20 5.26 -11.87
CA ASP A 181 -15.74 5.07 -13.22
C ASP A 181 -16.21 3.62 -13.43
N LEU A 182 -15.41 2.64 -12.99
CA LEU A 182 -15.81 1.22 -13.00
C LEU A 182 -17.02 0.97 -12.12
N LEU A 183 -17.04 1.51 -10.90
CA LEU A 183 -18.11 1.31 -9.95
C LEU A 183 -19.45 1.83 -10.49
N VAL A 184 -19.50 3.07 -10.98
CA VAL A 184 -20.74 3.67 -11.51
C VAL A 184 -21.29 2.90 -12.72
N ARG A 185 -20.41 2.40 -13.60
CA ARG A 185 -20.82 1.57 -14.75
C ARG A 185 -21.34 0.20 -14.32
N MET A 186 -20.87 -0.35 -13.20
CA MET A 186 -21.45 -1.57 -12.61
C MET A 186 -22.81 -1.29 -11.96
N ILE A 187 -22.95 -0.17 -11.26
CA ILE A 187 -24.22 0.25 -10.64
C ILE A 187 -25.31 0.44 -11.68
N SER A 188 -25.00 1.08 -12.82
CA SER A 188 -25.95 1.28 -13.91
C SER A 188 -26.27 0.00 -14.68
N GLY A 189 -25.54 -1.09 -14.44
CA GLY A 189 -25.64 -2.34 -15.17
C GLY A 189 -25.03 -2.31 -16.59
N GLU A 190 -24.29 -1.25 -16.93
CA GLU A 190 -23.59 -1.13 -18.22
C GLU A 190 -22.55 -2.24 -18.40
N ILE A 191 -21.82 -2.57 -17.32
CA ILE A 191 -20.80 -3.63 -17.33
C ILE A 191 -21.03 -4.66 -16.23
N LYS A 192 -20.64 -5.91 -16.51
CA LYS A 192 -20.62 -7.02 -15.54
C LYS A 192 -19.29 -7.76 -15.68
N PRO A 193 -18.19 -7.16 -15.19
CA PRO A 193 -16.85 -7.61 -15.53
C PRO A 193 -16.59 -9.06 -15.10
N LYS A 194 -15.74 -9.73 -15.88
CA LYS A 194 -15.03 -10.95 -15.50
C LYS A 194 -13.63 -10.58 -15.05
N ARG A 195 -13.14 -11.24 -14.01
CA ARG A 195 -11.86 -10.95 -13.38
C ARG A 195 -10.98 -12.18 -13.35
N ALA A 196 -9.68 -11.97 -13.46
CA ALA A 196 -8.70 -13.02 -13.26
C ALA A 196 -7.53 -12.49 -12.45
N LEU A 197 -7.15 -13.25 -11.43
CA LEU A 197 -5.96 -13.05 -10.62
C LEU A 197 -4.97 -14.17 -10.94
N GLU A 198 -3.71 -13.83 -11.15
CA GLU A 198 -2.62 -14.79 -11.29
C GLU A 198 -1.48 -14.39 -10.34
N MET A 199 -1.03 -15.34 -9.52
CA MET A 199 -0.02 -15.14 -8.47
C MET A 199 1.14 -16.10 -8.72
N PRO A 200 2.10 -15.78 -9.60
CA PRO A 200 3.30 -16.60 -9.75
C PRO A 200 4.09 -16.61 -8.42
N PRO A 201 4.69 -17.75 -8.01
CA PRO A 201 5.33 -17.87 -6.71
C PRO A 201 6.72 -17.20 -6.67
N MET A 202 6.74 -15.87 -6.80
CA MET A 202 7.96 -15.06 -6.83
C MET A 202 7.86 -13.83 -5.94
N VAL A 203 9.01 -13.45 -5.41
CA VAL A 203 9.22 -12.23 -4.61
C VAL A 203 10.00 -11.25 -5.46
N ILE A 204 9.66 -9.96 -5.35
CA ILE A 204 10.43 -8.88 -5.94
C ILE A 204 11.23 -8.22 -4.83
N GLY A 205 12.56 -8.20 -4.94
CA GLY A 205 13.39 -7.46 -3.99
C GLY A 205 13.00 -5.98 -4.00
N ILE A 206 12.84 -5.36 -2.84
CA ILE A 206 12.34 -3.98 -2.70
C ILE A 206 13.10 -2.98 -3.60
N MET A 207 14.41 -3.17 -3.76
CA MET A 207 15.26 -2.29 -4.59
C MET A 207 14.94 -2.36 -6.10
N HIS A 208 14.22 -3.40 -6.54
CA HIS A 208 13.79 -3.59 -7.94
C HIS A 208 12.35 -3.14 -8.20
N GLN A 209 11.67 -2.56 -7.21
CA GLN A 209 10.26 -2.20 -7.31
C GLN A 209 10.01 -0.83 -7.99
N ASN A 210 11.05 -0.03 -8.23
CA ASN A 210 10.92 1.25 -8.92
C ASN A 210 10.40 1.07 -10.36
N THR A 211 9.23 1.64 -10.66
CA THR A 211 8.54 1.44 -11.94
C THR A 211 9.16 2.18 -13.11
N ASN A 212 10.17 3.04 -12.86
CA ASN A 212 10.90 3.75 -13.91
C ASN A 212 12.16 3.02 -14.37
N VAL A 213 12.53 1.92 -13.70
CA VAL A 213 13.78 1.19 -13.94
C VAL A 213 13.46 -0.25 -14.32
N TYR A 214 14.23 -0.82 -15.26
CA TYR A 214 14.13 -2.24 -15.57
C TYR A 214 14.70 -3.07 -14.39
N PRO A 215 14.11 -4.23 -14.07
CA PRO A 215 13.11 -4.96 -14.86
C PRO A 215 11.65 -4.50 -14.69
N MET A 216 11.29 -3.81 -13.60
CA MET A 216 9.89 -3.46 -13.28
C MET A 216 9.23 -2.55 -14.32
N LYS A 217 9.98 -1.61 -14.91
CA LYS A 217 9.49 -0.77 -16.01
C LYS A 217 8.88 -1.62 -17.15
N GLY A 218 9.52 -2.73 -17.50
CA GLY A 218 9.02 -3.61 -18.55
C GLY A 218 7.68 -4.25 -18.21
N ILE A 219 7.45 -4.57 -16.93
CA ILE A 219 6.18 -5.14 -16.45
C ILE A 219 5.07 -4.08 -16.48
N ILE A 220 5.37 -2.82 -16.14
CA ILE A 220 4.41 -1.72 -16.27
C ILE A 220 4.11 -1.43 -17.74
N ASP A 221 5.09 -1.49 -18.64
CA ASP A 221 4.86 -1.35 -20.08
C ASP A 221 3.95 -2.48 -20.61
N ASP A 222 4.18 -3.72 -20.18
CA ASP A 222 3.34 -4.88 -20.49
C ASP A 222 1.90 -4.71 -19.95
N LEU A 223 1.76 -4.19 -18.74
CA LEU A 223 0.47 -3.87 -18.12
C LEU A 223 -0.31 -2.83 -18.94
N LEU A 224 0.35 -1.74 -19.36
CA LEU A 224 -0.27 -0.68 -20.15
C LEU A 224 -0.65 -1.17 -21.55
N ASP A 225 0.15 -2.03 -22.17
CA ASP A 225 -0.22 -2.70 -23.42
C ASP A 225 -1.49 -3.55 -23.26
N VAL A 226 -1.58 -4.35 -22.18
CA VAL A 226 -2.77 -5.15 -21.88
C VAL A 226 -4.03 -4.28 -21.73
N GLN A 227 -3.93 -3.09 -21.14
CA GLN A 227 -5.08 -2.18 -21.03
C GLN A 227 -5.60 -1.65 -22.38
N THR A 228 -4.79 -1.71 -23.45
CA THR A 228 -5.25 -1.33 -24.80
C THR A 228 -5.96 -2.48 -25.54
N ARG A 229 -5.97 -3.70 -24.99
CA ARG A 229 -6.52 -4.87 -25.65
C ARG A 229 -8.06 -4.81 -25.67
N PRO A 230 -8.71 -5.26 -26.76
CA PRO A 230 -10.17 -5.24 -26.86
C PRO A 230 -10.85 -5.94 -25.68
N GLY A 231 -11.88 -5.31 -25.13
CA GLY A 231 -12.68 -5.86 -24.03
C GLY A 231 -12.04 -5.77 -22.64
N VAL A 232 -10.77 -5.33 -22.52
CA VAL A 232 -10.15 -5.06 -21.22
C VAL A 232 -10.71 -3.76 -20.65
N LEU A 233 -11.24 -3.83 -19.43
CA LEU A 233 -11.77 -2.68 -18.70
C LEU A 233 -10.69 -2.04 -17.83
N HIS A 234 -9.83 -2.87 -17.24
CA HIS A 234 -8.70 -2.43 -16.41
C HIS A 234 -7.73 -3.59 -16.23
N ALA A 235 -6.47 -3.27 -15.94
CA ALA A 235 -5.49 -4.25 -15.49
C ALA A 235 -4.64 -3.63 -14.38
N SER A 236 -4.13 -4.48 -13.50
CA SER A 236 -3.31 -4.10 -12.36
C SER A 236 -2.22 -5.14 -12.10
N VAL A 237 -1.14 -4.71 -11.46
CA VAL A 237 -0.14 -5.60 -10.86
C VAL A 237 0.07 -5.20 -9.40
N GLY A 238 0.24 -6.18 -8.51
CA GLY A 238 0.76 -5.99 -7.17
C GLY A 238 2.21 -6.45 -7.14
N GLN A 239 3.13 -5.62 -6.66
CA GLN A 239 4.55 -5.96 -6.56
C GLN A 239 4.85 -6.90 -5.38
N GLY A 240 3.92 -6.98 -4.43
CA GLY A 240 4.10 -7.64 -3.15
C GLY A 240 4.95 -6.82 -2.20
N TYR A 241 4.78 -7.09 -0.92
CA TYR A 241 5.54 -6.50 0.16
C TYR A 241 6.29 -7.61 0.90
N PRO A 242 7.63 -7.71 0.73
CA PRO A 242 8.41 -8.89 1.09
C PRO A 242 8.61 -9.07 2.60
N TRP A 243 8.23 -8.09 3.43
CA TRP A 243 8.35 -8.18 4.88
C TRP A 243 7.07 -8.64 5.58
N SER A 244 6.12 -9.23 4.84
CA SER A 244 4.95 -9.92 5.42
C SER A 244 5.03 -11.43 5.25
N ASP A 245 4.93 -12.16 6.36
CA ASP A 245 4.78 -13.62 6.43
C ASP A 245 3.31 -14.01 6.25
N VAL A 246 2.83 -13.89 5.01
CA VAL A 246 1.46 -14.23 4.59
C VAL A 246 1.47 -15.17 3.39
N HIS A 247 0.40 -15.92 3.19
CA HIS A 247 0.32 -16.95 2.15
C HIS A 247 0.41 -16.36 0.72
N GLU A 248 -0.21 -15.20 0.54
CA GLU A 248 -0.31 -14.44 -0.70
C GLU A 248 0.89 -13.51 -0.96
N MET A 249 1.96 -13.60 -0.15
CA MET A 249 3.13 -12.74 -0.31
C MET A 249 3.78 -12.95 -1.68
N GLY A 250 3.90 -11.86 -2.45
CA GLY A 250 4.61 -11.85 -3.71
C GLY A 250 3.91 -11.09 -4.84
N PHE A 251 4.41 -11.28 -6.04
CA PHE A 251 3.91 -10.62 -7.24
C PHE A 251 2.55 -11.18 -7.68
N ALA A 252 1.64 -10.29 -8.08
CA ALA A 252 0.33 -10.66 -8.58
C ALA A 252 -0.05 -9.84 -9.82
N THR A 253 -0.82 -10.44 -10.73
CA THR A 253 -1.42 -9.76 -11.88
C THR A 253 -2.93 -9.91 -11.85
N TYR A 254 -3.63 -8.84 -12.18
CA TYR A 254 -5.08 -8.79 -12.14
C TYR A 254 -5.62 -8.15 -13.41
N VAL A 255 -6.59 -8.79 -14.06
CA VAL A 255 -7.22 -8.28 -15.29
C VAL A 255 -8.74 -8.32 -15.15
N LEU A 256 -9.36 -7.20 -15.51
CA LEU A 256 -10.80 -7.04 -15.68
C LEU A 256 -11.15 -7.00 -17.16
N HIS A 257 -12.03 -7.89 -17.58
CA HIS A 257 -12.57 -7.94 -18.93
C HIS A 257 -14.09 -7.71 -18.88
N GLU A 258 -14.66 -7.06 -19.89
CA GLU A 258 -16.09 -6.73 -19.95
C GLU A 258 -17.04 -7.94 -19.83
N SER A 259 -16.61 -9.13 -20.29
CA SER A 259 -17.49 -10.30 -20.41
C SER A 259 -16.77 -11.66 -20.49
N SER A 260 -15.50 -11.73 -20.88
CA SER A 260 -14.79 -13.00 -21.11
C SER A 260 -13.85 -13.37 -19.95
N GLN A 261 -14.18 -14.47 -19.26
CA GLN A 261 -13.34 -15.02 -18.19
C GLN A 261 -12.02 -15.60 -18.70
N ASP A 262 -12.04 -16.18 -19.90
CA ASP A 262 -10.88 -16.84 -20.50
C ASP A 262 -9.87 -15.83 -21.04
N GLU A 263 -10.33 -14.72 -21.61
CA GLU A 263 -9.47 -13.61 -22.04
C GLU A 263 -8.82 -12.93 -20.83
N ALA A 264 -9.59 -12.64 -19.77
CA ALA A 264 -9.05 -12.11 -18.53
C ALA A 264 -7.91 -13.00 -17.97
N ARG A 265 -8.12 -14.31 -17.92
CA ARG A 265 -7.10 -15.28 -17.48
C ARG A 265 -5.90 -15.33 -18.41
N THR A 266 -6.12 -15.31 -19.72
CA THR A 266 -5.04 -15.36 -20.71
C THR A 266 -4.12 -14.15 -20.58
N LEU A 267 -4.69 -12.96 -20.44
CA LEU A 267 -3.95 -11.71 -20.30
C LEU A 267 -3.23 -11.60 -18.95
N ALA A 268 -3.90 -11.97 -17.84
CA ALA A 268 -3.26 -12.01 -16.52
C ALA A 268 -2.04 -12.95 -16.51
N ARG A 269 -2.20 -14.16 -17.08
CA ARG A 269 -1.11 -15.13 -17.24
C ARG A 269 0.01 -14.64 -18.14
N TRP A 270 -0.31 -13.86 -19.15
CA TRP A 270 0.68 -13.32 -20.07
C TRP A 270 1.63 -12.35 -19.33
N ILE A 271 1.12 -11.42 -18.53
CA ILE A 271 1.95 -10.55 -17.68
C ILE A 271 2.72 -11.39 -16.66
N ALA A 272 2.03 -12.31 -15.96
CA ALA A 272 2.64 -13.13 -14.91
C ALA A 272 3.82 -13.98 -15.42
N ARG A 273 3.70 -14.58 -16.61
CA ARG A 273 4.79 -15.32 -17.25
C ARG A 273 5.98 -14.43 -17.55
N ARG A 274 5.76 -13.21 -18.02
CA ARG A 274 6.84 -12.28 -18.36
C ARG A 274 7.59 -11.78 -17.13
N ALA A 275 6.90 -11.60 -16.00
CA ALA A 275 7.53 -11.38 -14.71
C ALA A 275 8.32 -12.61 -14.25
N TRP A 276 7.71 -13.80 -14.33
CA TRP A 276 8.34 -15.07 -13.95
C TRP A 276 9.62 -15.39 -14.73
N ASP A 277 9.61 -15.12 -16.03
CA ASP A 277 10.76 -15.34 -16.91
C ASP A 277 11.94 -14.41 -16.56
N ARG A 278 11.67 -13.28 -15.90
CA ARG A 278 12.64 -12.28 -15.40
C ARG A 278 12.89 -12.37 -13.89
N ARG A 279 12.39 -13.41 -13.21
CA ARG A 279 12.47 -13.49 -11.73
C ARG A 279 13.89 -13.45 -11.16
N ALA A 280 14.89 -13.85 -11.94
CA ALA A 280 16.30 -13.76 -11.52
C ALA A 280 16.74 -12.29 -11.40
N ASP A 281 16.40 -11.46 -12.40
CA ASP A 281 16.69 -10.03 -12.41
C ASP A 281 16.06 -9.32 -11.20
N PHE A 282 14.85 -9.72 -10.79
CA PHE A 282 14.16 -9.19 -9.61
C PHE A 282 14.76 -9.64 -8.26
N ALA A 283 15.71 -10.57 -8.27
CA ALA A 283 16.39 -11.11 -7.10
C ALA A 283 17.89 -10.77 -7.06
N GLU A 284 18.40 -10.00 -8.03
CA GLU A 284 19.80 -9.59 -8.03
C GLU A 284 20.11 -8.65 -6.87
N ASP A 285 21.30 -8.80 -6.27
CA ASP A 285 21.76 -7.91 -5.21
C ASP A 285 22.00 -6.49 -5.77
N VAL A 286 21.44 -5.48 -5.10
CA VAL A 286 21.56 -4.08 -5.50
C VAL A 286 22.09 -3.26 -4.33
N GLY A 287 22.99 -2.33 -4.65
CA GLY A 287 23.54 -1.37 -3.69
C GLY A 287 24.95 -1.73 -3.22
N MET A 288 25.45 -0.91 -2.31
CA MET A 288 26.76 -1.10 -1.69
C MET A 288 26.58 -1.66 -0.28
N THR A 289 27.58 -2.42 0.20
CA THR A 289 27.67 -2.71 1.63
C THR A 289 27.86 -1.41 2.41
N PRO A 290 27.50 -1.35 3.71
CA PRO A 290 27.74 -0.15 4.54
C PRO A 290 29.19 0.34 4.47
N GLU A 291 30.17 -0.58 4.52
CA GLU A 291 31.59 -0.26 4.40
C GLU A 291 31.91 0.43 3.07
N ALA A 292 31.45 -0.15 1.95
CA ALA A 292 31.71 0.38 0.62
C ALA A 292 30.98 1.72 0.37
N ALA A 293 29.77 1.87 0.91
CA ALA A 293 28.97 3.08 0.80
C ALA A 293 29.63 4.26 1.54
N VAL A 294 30.14 4.02 2.76
CA VAL A 294 30.87 5.05 3.52
C VAL A 294 32.20 5.38 2.85
N ARG A 295 32.98 4.38 2.41
CA ARG A 295 34.23 4.62 1.67
C ARG A 295 33.97 5.51 0.44
N TYR A 296 32.95 5.17 -0.33
CA TYR A 296 32.53 5.99 -1.47
C TYR A 296 32.19 7.42 -1.04
N ALA A 297 31.41 7.60 0.04
CA ALA A 297 31.03 8.92 0.51
C ALA A 297 32.22 9.80 0.95
N LEU A 298 33.30 9.20 1.45
CA LEU A 298 34.53 9.90 1.85
C LEU A 298 35.44 10.26 0.67
N GLU A 299 35.37 9.50 -0.43
CA GLU A 299 36.23 9.69 -1.60
C GLU A 299 35.66 10.67 -2.63
N VAL A 300 34.34 10.94 -2.61
CA VAL A 300 33.71 11.81 -3.60
C VAL A 300 33.87 13.30 -3.29
N ASP A 301 34.17 14.09 -4.32
CA ASP A 301 34.33 15.55 -4.21
C ASP A 301 33.00 16.31 -3.99
N LYS A 302 31.84 15.63 -4.07
CA LYS A 302 30.52 16.25 -4.02
C LYS A 302 29.81 15.93 -2.71
N ALA A 303 29.51 16.97 -1.93
CA ALA A 303 28.77 16.89 -0.67
C ALA A 303 27.49 17.76 -0.68
N PRO A 304 26.47 17.44 0.14
CA PRO A 304 26.38 16.24 1.00
C PRO A 304 26.12 14.97 0.18
N VAL A 305 26.62 13.83 0.69
CA VAL A 305 26.27 12.49 0.20
C VAL A 305 25.14 11.95 1.07
N VAL A 306 24.08 11.43 0.46
CA VAL A 306 22.96 10.81 1.17
C VAL A 306 23.11 9.30 1.03
N LEU A 307 23.35 8.62 2.15
CA LEU A 307 23.35 7.17 2.24
C LEU A 307 21.98 6.72 2.76
N LEU A 308 21.33 5.82 2.02
CA LEU A 308 20.03 5.26 2.39
C LEU A 308 20.23 3.84 2.92
N ASP A 309 19.89 3.62 4.19
CA ASP A 309 19.91 2.27 4.77
C ASP A 309 18.69 1.48 4.26
N ALA A 310 18.89 0.70 3.21
CA ALA A 310 17.85 -0.16 2.67
C ALA A 310 17.50 -1.33 3.60
N GLY A 311 18.42 -1.73 4.49
CA GLY A 311 18.21 -2.81 5.46
C GLY A 311 17.35 -2.39 6.65
N ASP A 312 17.37 -1.10 6.99
CA ASP A 312 16.58 -0.49 8.05
C ASP A 312 15.71 0.68 7.53
N ASN A 313 14.91 0.38 6.52
CA ASN A 313 13.96 1.33 5.94
C ASN A 313 12.69 1.49 6.81
N ILE A 314 12.61 2.57 7.58
CA ILE A 314 11.44 2.92 8.40
C ILE A 314 10.17 3.06 7.54
N GLY A 315 10.33 3.55 6.30
CA GLY A 315 9.24 3.62 5.32
C GLY A 315 8.72 2.26 4.86
N ALA A 316 9.34 1.17 5.30
CA ALA A 316 8.89 -0.21 5.16
C ALA A 316 8.76 -0.91 6.53
N GLY A 317 8.51 -0.17 7.60
CA GLY A 317 8.15 -0.72 8.91
C GLY A 317 9.31 -1.35 9.69
N SER A 318 10.56 -1.01 9.36
CA SER A 318 11.73 -1.40 10.15
C SER A 318 11.81 -0.65 11.50
N SER A 319 12.78 -1.00 12.34
CA SER A 319 12.95 -0.44 13.68
C SER A 319 13.55 0.97 13.70
N GLY A 320 14.35 1.33 12.69
CA GLY A 320 15.02 2.63 12.60
C GLY A 320 16.19 2.77 13.57
N ASP A 321 16.72 1.66 14.09
CA ASP A 321 17.77 1.59 15.11
C ASP A 321 19.10 1.03 14.60
N SER A 322 19.26 0.84 13.27
CA SER A 322 20.49 0.36 12.65
C SER A 322 21.65 1.35 12.80
N THR A 323 22.72 0.90 13.43
CA THR A 323 23.97 1.66 13.58
C THR A 323 25.05 1.26 12.57
N LEU A 324 24.77 0.38 11.60
CA LEU A 324 25.81 -0.18 10.72
C LEU A 324 26.52 0.88 9.87
N ILE A 325 25.79 1.88 9.37
CA ILE A 325 26.39 3.00 8.63
C ILE A 325 27.18 3.92 9.58
N LEU A 326 26.65 4.20 10.78
CA LEU A 326 27.33 5.00 11.80
C LEU A 326 28.66 4.37 12.23
N GLU A 327 28.64 3.07 12.51
CA GLU A 327 29.81 2.29 12.87
C GLU A 327 30.90 2.42 11.80
N GLN A 328 30.54 2.30 10.53
CA GLN A 328 31.47 2.46 9.41
C GLN A 328 31.96 3.90 9.26
N ALA A 329 31.10 4.90 9.43
CA ALA A 329 31.48 6.31 9.40
C ALA A 329 32.55 6.62 10.47
N ILE A 330 32.35 6.13 11.70
CA ILE A 330 33.32 6.30 12.80
C ILE A 330 34.61 5.53 12.49
N ALA A 331 34.51 4.27 12.10
CA ALA A 331 35.67 3.40 11.85
C ALA A 331 36.56 3.92 10.70
N GLN A 332 35.97 4.56 9.69
CA GLN A 332 36.68 5.10 8.52
C GLN A 332 37.08 6.57 8.69
N GLY A 333 36.82 7.19 9.85
CA GLY A 333 37.26 8.56 10.16
C GLY A 333 36.44 9.66 9.48
N ALA A 334 35.13 9.48 9.34
CA ALA A 334 34.25 10.53 8.86
C ALA A 334 34.20 11.70 9.85
N ASP A 335 34.61 12.89 9.42
CA ASP A 335 34.64 14.09 10.27
C ASP A 335 33.28 14.78 10.43
N SER A 336 32.28 14.43 9.60
CA SER A 336 30.95 15.05 9.61
C SER A 336 29.89 14.10 9.06
N TYR A 337 28.83 13.86 9.84
CA TYR A 337 27.66 13.08 9.44
C TYR A 337 26.43 13.50 10.24
N VAL A 338 25.26 13.24 9.67
CA VAL A 338 23.97 13.34 10.36
C VAL A 338 23.24 12.03 10.12
N GLN A 339 22.86 11.34 11.18
CA GLN A 339 22.06 10.13 11.13
C GLN A 339 20.87 10.26 12.06
N THR A 340 19.72 9.79 11.59
CA THR A 340 18.52 9.63 12.40
C THR A 340 18.49 8.20 12.96
N LEU A 341 18.41 8.09 14.28
CA LEU A 341 18.27 6.82 14.99
C LEU A 341 17.06 6.87 15.91
N ARG A 342 16.29 5.80 15.94
CA ARG A 342 15.17 5.63 16.85
C ARG A 342 15.63 4.92 18.12
N ASP A 343 16.09 5.70 19.09
CA ASP A 343 16.47 5.21 20.40
C ASP A 343 15.78 6.01 21.52
N PRO A 344 14.62 5.55 22.03
CA PRO A 344 13.91 6.22 23.10
C PRO A 344 14.69 6.30 24.42
N GLU A 345 15.59 5.36 24.68
CA GLU A 345 16.39 5.33 25.91
C GLU A 345 17.49 6.40 25.84
N ALA A 346 18.17 6.51 24.69
CA ALA A 346 19.11 7.59 24.40
C ALA A 346 18.45 8.98 24.49
N VAL A 347 17.24 9.13 23.94
CA VAL A 347 16.49 10.39 24.02
C VAL A 347 16.21 10.76 25.48
N ALA A 348 15.71 9.82 26.29
CA ALA A 348 15.42 10.07 27.70
C ALA A 348 16.69 10.44 28.49
N ALA A 349 17.82 9.80 28.20
CA ALA A 349 19.10 10.10 28.84
C ALA A 349 19.63 11.49 28.45
N CYS A 350 19.54 11.86 27.16
CA CYS A 350 19.89 13.19 26.67
C CYS A 350 19.02 14.29 27.27
N ASP A 351 17.70 14.07 27.35
CA ASP A 351 16.75 15.02 27.95
C ASP A 351 17.05 15.27 29.43
N ALA A 352 17.48 14.23 30.16
CA ALA A 352 17.81 14.34 31.59
C ALA A 352 19.03 15.21 31.88
N VAL A 353 20.03 15.24 31.00
CA VAL A 353 21.24 16.08 31.17
C VAL A 353 21.09 17.49 30.57
N GLY A 354 20.19 17.66 29.60
CA GLY A 354 19.94 18.93 28.93
C GLY A 354 21.02 19.35 27.93
N VAL A 355 20.74 20.45 27.20
CA VAL A 355 21.61 20.96 26.14
C VAL A 355 22.99 21.34 26.70
N GLY A 356 24.05 20.80 26.07
CA GLY A 356 25.44 20.98 26.51
C GLY A 356 25.91 19.94 27.54
N GLY A 357 25.01 19.07 28.01
CA GLY A 357 25.35 17.89 28.80
C GLY A 357 26.04 16.79 27.99
N HIS A 358 26.66 15.85 28.68
CA HIS A 358 27.33 14.69 28.09
C HIS A 358 26.72 13.40 28.67
N VAL A 359 26.48 12.41 27.80
CA VAL A 359 25.96 11.07 28.13
C VAL A 359 26.80 10.04 27.40
N GLU A 360 27.11 8.93 28.06
CA GLU A 360 27.72 7.74 27.47
C GLU A 360 26.59 6.71 27.28
N ILE A 361 26.37 6.27 26.02
CA ILE A 361 25.26 5.40 25.58
C ILE A 361 25.84 4.18 24.88
#